data_AF-A0A6A6KDB0-F1
#
_entry.id   AF-A0A6A6KDB0-F1
#
_cell.length_a   1.000
_cell.length_b   1.000
_cell.length_c   1.000
_cell.angle_alpha   90.00
_cell.angle_beta   90.00
_cell.angle_gamma   90.00
#
_symmetry.space_group_name_H-M   'P 1'
#
loop_
_entity.id
_entity.type
_entity.pdbx_description
1 polymer ?
#
loop_
_entity_poly.entity_id
_entity_poly.type
_entity_poly.pdbx_seq_one_letter_code
_entity_poly.pdbx_strand_id
1 'polypeptide(L)'
;MKKTICHGAWIWHKLKPVLEAAGHKVTALDLAACGTEPRQIEEIGSFDEYSEPLLTFMESLPKGEKVILVGESCGGLNIAIAADKYREKIAAAVFHNSLMPDTYHSPSYVVDKDKSANSMRHQWK
;
A
#
# COMPACT_ATOMS: atom_id res chain seq x y z
N MET A 1 -12.54 -4.59 14.13
CA MET A 1 -11.50 -3.76 13.50
C MET A 1 -11.06 -4.45 12.21
N LYS A 2 -11.22 -3.80 11.05
CA LYS A 2 -10.81 -4.33 9.74
C LYS A 2 -9.41 -3.81 9.40
N LYS A 3 -8.48 -4.71 9.04
CA LYS A 3 -7.11 -4.38 8.62
C LYS A 3 -6.95 -4.74 7.14
N THR A 4 -6.47 -3.81 6.34
CA THR A 4 -6.19 -4.02 4.90
C THR A 4 -4.69 -4.00 4.70
N ILE A 5 -4.17 -4.92 3.89
CA ILE A 5 -2.73 -5.00 3.66
C ILE A 5 -2.36 -4.92 2.18
N CYS A 6 -1.51 -3.96 1.83
CA CYS A 6 -1.09 -3.66 0.45
C CYS A 6 0.23 -4.33 0.11
N HIS A 7 0.16 -5.38 -0.70
CA HIS A 7 1.16 -6.12 -1.50
C HIS A 7 0.43 -7.39 -1.98
N GLY A 8 0.99 -8.19 -2.89
CA GLY A 8 0.39 -9.51 -3.19
C GLY A 8 0.02 -10.25 -1.89
N ALA A 9 -1.24 -10.68 -1.77
CA ALA A 9 -1.86 -11.15 -0.53
C ALA A 9 -1.06 -12.28 0.15
N TRP A 10 -0.27 -13.00 -0.64
CA TRP A 10 0.62 -14.09 -0.22
C TRP A 10 1.65 -13.70 0.83
N ILE A 11 2.17 -12.47 0.86
CA ILE A 11 3.22 -12.11 1.85
C ILE A 11 2.67 -12.08 3.29
N TRP A 12 1.36 -11.89 3.44
CA TRP A 12 0.69 -11.73 4.73
C TRP A 12 0.18 -13.04 5.32
N HIS A 13 0.46 -14.18 4.69
CA HIS A 13 -0.07 -15.50 5.10
C HIS A 13 0.26 -15.89 6.54
N LYS A 14 1.37 -15.40 7.13
CA LYS A 14 1.70 -15.63 8.55
C LYS A 14 1.03 -14.63 9.48
N LEU A 15 0.91 -13.37 9.07
CA LEU A 15 0.35 -12.32 9.91
C LEU A 15 -1.18 -12.38 9.98
N LYS A 16 -1.84 -12.71 8.87
CA LYS A 16 -3.29 -12.85 8.77
C LYS A 16 -3.89 -13.75 9.84
N PRO A 17 -3.47 -15.02 10.01
CA PRO A 17 -4.06 -15.91 11.02
C PRO A 17 -3.82 -15.42 12.45
N VAL A 18 -2.68 -14.77 12.73
CA VAL A 18 -2.39 -14.20 14.07
C VAL A 18 -3.37 -13.07 14.39
N LEU A 19 -3.62 -12.19 13.42
CA LEU A 19 -4.57 -11.09 13.58
C LEU A 19 -6.02 -11.57 13.67
N GLU A 20 -6.38 -12.59 12.90
CA GLU A 20 -7.70 -13.24 12.95
C GLU A 20 -7.93 -13.93 14.30
N ALA A 21 -6.92 -14.65 14.81
CA ALA A 21 -6.97 -15.26 16.15
C ALA A 21 -7.11 -14.22 17.26
N ALA A 22 -6.59 -13.00 17.08
CA ALA A 22 -6.80 -11.87 17.97
C ALA A 22 -8.18 -11.19 17.82
N GLY A 23 -9.08 -11.73 17.00
CA GLY A 23 -10.43 -11.21 16.79
C GLY A 23 -10.53 -10.04 15.80
N HIS A 24 -9.48 -9.81 14.99
CA HIS A 24 -9.53 -8.81 13.92
C HIS A 24 -10.04 -9.43 12.62
N LYS A 25 -10.76 -8.63 11.82
CA LYS A 25 -11.07 -9.00 10.44
C LYS A 25 -9.94 -8.50 9.56
N VAL A 26 -9.38 -9.37 8.73
CA VAL A 26 -8.23 -9.04 7.88
C VAL A 26 -8.57 -9.27 6.42
N THR A 27 -8.29 -8.28 5.59
CA THR A 27 -8.36 -8.38 4.14
C THR A 27 -6.96 -8.16 3.59
N ALA A 28 -6.35 -9.21 3.05
CA ALA A 28 -5.12 -9.10 2.27
C ALA A 28 -5.52 -9.01 0.80
N LEU A 29 -5.13 -7.93 0.12
CA LEU A 29 -5.54 -7.65 -1.26
C LEU A 29 -4.37 -7.88 -2.20
N ASP A 30 -4.61 -8.56 -3.31
CA ASP A 30 -3.73 -8.47 -4.46
C ASP A 30 -3.98 -7.12 -5.16
N LEU A 31 -2.92 -6.34 -5.34
CA LEU A 31 -2.93 -5.12 -6.17
C LEU A 31 -2.91 -5.50 -7.66
N ALA A 32 -3.12 -4.53 -8.56
CA ALA A 32 -3.15 -4.83 -9.99
C ALA A 32 -1.82 -5.47 -10.42
N ALA A 33 -1.88 -6.51 -11.25
CA ALA A 33 -0.71 -7.29 -11.67
C ALA A 33 0.13 -7.91 -10.54
N CYS A 34 -0.46 -8.14 -9.36
CA CYS A 34 0.19 -8.82 -8.24
C CYS A 34 -0.53 -10.12 -7.86
N GLY A 35 0.24 -11.11 -7.42
CA GLY A 35 -0.31 -12.34 -6.84
C GLY A 35 -1.17 -13.10 -7.85
N THR A 36 -2.47 -13.17 -7.61
CA THR A 36 -3.45 -13.86 -8.47
C THR A 36 -4.26 -12.93 -9.38
N GLU A 37 -3.95 -11.63 -9.35
CA GLU A 37 -4.61 -10.64 -10.21
C GLU A 37 -4.19 -10.85 -11.67
N PRO A 38 -5.14 -10.93 -12.64
CA PRO A 38 -4.85 -11.39 -14.00
C PRO A 38 -4.13 -10.38 -14.90
N ARG A 39 -4.17 -9.07 -14.60
CA ARG A 39 -3.51 -8.06 -15.44
C ARG A 39 -2.01 -8.26 -15.39
N GLN A 40 -1.32 -7.95 -16.48
CA GLN A 40 0.13 -7.91 -16.54
C GLN A 40 0.64 -6.52 -16.19
N ILE A 41 1.89 -6.42 -15.72
CA ILE A 41 2.44 -5.13 -15.27
C ILE A 41 2.58 -4.13 -16.42
N GLU A 42 2.74 -4.62 -17.65
CA GLU A 42 2.80 -3.82 -18.87
C GLU A 42 1.46 -3.12 -19.18
N GLU A 43 0.35 -3.61 -18.62
CA GLU A 43 -0.97 -3.00 -18.73
C GLU A 43 -1.20 -1.88 -17.70
N ILE A 44 -0.28 -1.70 -16.75
CA ILE A 44 -0.40 -0.74 -15.64
C ILE A 44 0.51 0.46 -15.89
N GLY A 45 -0.10 1.60 -16.24
CA GLY A 45 0.61 2.83 -16.61
C GLY A 45 0.88 3.78 -15.44
N SER A 46 0.25 3.57 -14.27
CA SER A 46 0.39 4.46 -13.13
C SER A 46 0.23 3.76 -11.77
N PHE A 47 0.70 4.41 -10.70
CA PHE A 47 0.47 3.93 -9.34
C PHE A 47 -1.00 3.99 -8.90
N ASP A 48 -1.80 4.88 -9.49
CA ASP A 48 -3.26 4.90 -9.27
C ASP A 48 -3.92 3.65 -9.83
N GLU A 49 -3.58 3.26 -11.07
CA GLU A 49 -4.05 2.00 -11.68
C GLU A 49 -3.55 0.78 -10.92
N TYR A 50 -2.29 0.80 -10.49
CA TYR A 50 -1.74 -0.23 -9.61
C TYR A 50 -2.53 -0.37 -8.30
N SER A 51 -3.02 0.74 -7.76
CA SER A 51 -3.80 0.81 -6.52
C SER A 51 -5.28 0.45 -6.69
N GLU A 52 -5.76 0.22 -7.92
CA GLU A 52 -7.19 0.07 -8.19
C GLU A 52 -7.90 -0.96 -7.29
N PRO A 53 -7.39 -2.17 -7.05
CA PRO A 53 -8.05 -3.13 -6.15
C PRO A 53 -8.23 -2.62 -4.71
N LEU A 54 -7.28 -1.82 -4.22
CA LEU A 54 -7.40 -1.16 -2.91
C LEU A 54 -8.49 -0.09 -2.95
N LEU A 55 -8.54 0.73 -4.00
CA LEU A 55 -9.51 1.82 -4.11
C LEU A 55 -10.93 1.27 -4.24
N THR A 56 -11.13 0.22 -5.06
CA THR A 56 -12.39 -0.50 -5.19
C THR A 56 -12.82 -1.13 -3.86
N PHE A 57 -11.88 -1.71 -3.10
CA PHE A 57 -12.18 -2.17 -1.74
C PHE A 57 -12.62 -1.02 -0.83
N MET A 58 -11.91 0.11 -0.82
CA MET A 58 -12.25 1.28 0.00
C MET A 58 -13.61 1.87 -0.37
N GLU A 59 -13.95 1.91 -1.65
CA GLU A 59 -15.26 2.36 -2.14
C GLU A 59 -16.38 1.45 -1.62
N SER A 60 -16.18 0.13 -1.66
CA SER A 60 -17.17 -0.87 -1.22
C SER A 60 -17.49 -0.84 0.29
N LEU A 61 -16.68 -0.16 1.10
CA LEU A 61 -16.90 -0.08 2.54
C LEU A 61 -18.19 0.70 2.87
N PRO A 62 -19.06 0.15 3.75
CA PRO A 62 -20.26 0.84 4.22
C PRO A 62 -19.97 2.19 4.88
N LYS A 63 -20.94 3.08 4.83
CA LYS A 63 -20.85 4.40 5.48
C LYS A 63 -20.61 4.26 6.98
N GLY A 64 -19.65 5.02 7.50
CA GLY A 64 -19.27 5.00 8.92
C GLY A 64 -18.28 3.90 9.30
N GLU A 65 -17.99 2.97 8.39
CA GLU A 65 -16.98 1.95 8.63
C GLU A 65 -15.58 2.50 8.36
N LYS A 66 -14.63 2.18 9.25
CA LYS A 66 -13.22 2.54 9.09
C LYS A 66 -12.30 1.33 9.15
N VAL A 67 -11.22 1.40 8.38
CA VAL A 67 -10.18 0.37 8.31
C VAL A 67 -8.83 0.92 8.77
N ILE A 68 -7.96 0.02 9.20
CA ILE A 68 -6.53 0.31 9.34
C ILE A 68 -5.83 -0.20 8.09
N LEU A 69 -5.18 0.71 7.35
CA LEU A 69 -4.36 0.34 6.21
C LEU A 69 -2.95 0.02 6.68
N VAL A 70 -2.39 -1.09 6.21
CA VAL A 70 -1.03 -1.53 6.52
C VAL A 70 -0.30 -1.72 5.18
N GLY A 71 0.83 -1.05 5.01
CA GLY A 71 1.59 -1.03 3.76
C GLY A 71 3.04 -1.35 4.06
N GLU A 72 3.62 -2.27 3.30
CA GLU A 72 5.04 -2.59 3.35
C GLU A 72 5.78 -1.99 2.16
N SER A 73 7.06 -1.65 2.27
CA SER A 73 7.90 -1.21 1.12
C SER A 73 7.23 -0.14 0.24
N CYS A 74 6.98 -0.39 -1.04
CA CYS A 74 6.30 0.56 -1.93
C CYS A 74 4.80 0.77 -1.61
N GLY A 75 4.21 -0.10 -0.76
CA GLY A 75 2.81 -0.10 -0.37
C GLY A 75 2.35 1.18 0.33
N GLY A 76 3.27 1.96 0.88
CA GLY A 76 2.95 3.27 1.45
C GLY A 76 2.52 4.30 0.42
N LEU A 77 2.91 4.18 -0.85
CA LEU A 77 2.36 5.00 -1.94
C LEU A 77 0.89 4.68 -2.16
N ASN A 78 0.51 3.39 -2.16
CA ASN A 78 -0.89 2.98 -2.28
C ASN A 78 -1.74 3.50 -1.10
N ILE A 79 -1.17 3.49 0.12
CA ILE A 79 -1.81 4.10 1.30
C ILE A 79 -2.07 5.59 1.09
N ALA A 80 -1.08 6.33 0.59
CA ALA A 80 -1.22 7.77 0.35
C ALA A 80 -2.34 8.04 -0.69
N ILE A 81 -2.34 7.30 -1.79
CA ILE A 81 -3.38 7.40 -2.85
C ILE A 81 -4.78 7.11 -2.28
N ALA A 82 -4.92 6.08 -1.44
CA ALA A 82 -6.19 5.77 -0.80
C ALA A 82 -6.59 6.85 0.23
N ALA A 83 -5.63 7.43 0.94
CA ALA A 83 -5.88 8.47 1.95
C ALA A 83 -6.30 9.81 1.35
N ASP A 84 -5.86 10.13 0.13
CA ASP A 84 -6.33 11.30 -0.59
C ASP A 84 -7.79 11.17 -1.04
N LYS A 85 -8.25 9.95 -1.33
CA LYS A 85 -9.62 9.69 -1.81
C LYS A 85 -10.62 9.31 -0.72
N TYR A 86 -10.20 8.60 0.32
CA TYR A 86 -11.08 7.95 1.31
C TYR A 86 -10.63 8.17 2.75
N ARG A 87 -10.08 9.35 3.07
CA ARG A 87 -9.58 9.71 4.41
C ARG A 87 -10.57 9.38 5.53
N GLU A 88 -11.85 9.61 5.30
CA GLU A 88 -12.93 9.39 6.26
C GLU A 88 -13.16 7.91 6.58
N LYS A 89 -12.74 7.00 5.70
CA LYS A 89 -12.81 5.54 5.86
C LYS A 89 -11.55 4.94 6.45
N ILE A 90 -10.53 5.76 6.76
CA ILE A 90 -9.25 5.29 7.32
C ILE A 90 -9.18 5.69 8.78
N ALA A 91 -9.08 4.71 9.67
CA ALA A 91 -8.86 4.93 11.10
C ALA A 91 -7.38 5.23 11.41
N ALA A 92 -6.48 4.51 10.75
CA ALA A 92 -5.04 4.70 10.85
C ALA A 92 -4.34 4.12 9.62
N ALA A 93 -3.14 4.63 9.32
CA ALA A 93 -2.22 4.10 8.34
C ALA A 93 -0.96 3.60 9.07
N VAL A 94 -0.52 2.38 8.76
CA VAL A 94 0.68 1.75 9.32
C VAL A 94 1.67 1.49 8.20
N PHE A 95 2.84 2.11 8.31
CA PHE A 95 3.94 1.98 7.35
C PHE A 95 4.97 0.99 7.92
N HIS A 96 4.99 -0.23 7.40
CA HIS A 96 5.89 -1.32 7.84
C HIS A 96 7.10 -1.41 6.91
N ASN A 97 8.27 -0.88 7.31
CA ASN A 97 9.44 -0.80 6.42
C ASN A 97 9.08 -0.25 5.03
N SER A 98 8.26 0.79 5.01
CA SER A 98 7.60 1.31 3.82
C SER A 98 8.06 2.72 3.50
N LEU A 99 7.95 3.09 2.21
CA LEU A 99 7.93 4.48 1.80
C LEU A 99 6.82 5.19 2.57
N MET A 100 7.11 6.40 3.06
CA MET A 100 6.14 7.25 3.74
C MET A 100 6.13 8.60 3.01
N PRO A 101 5.27 8.75 2.00
CA PRO A 101 5.16 10.02 1.27
C PRO A 101 4.75 11.15 2.20
N ASP A 102 5.29 12.34 1.95
CA ASP A 102 4.81 13.56 2.58
C ASP A 102 3.90 14.34 1.60
N THR A 103 3.35 15.45 2.08
CA THR A 103 2.49 16.34 1.28
C THR A 103 3.22 17.58 0.76
N TYR A 104 4.55 17.63 0.91
CA TYR A 104 5.37 18.78 0.54
C TYR A 104 6.15 18.54 -0.76
N HIS A 105 6.52 17.30 -1.03
CA HIS A 105 7.34 16.91 -2.17
C HIS A 105 6.57 16.01 -3.15
N SER A 106 7.13 15.85 -4.35
CA SER A 106 6.65 14.85 -5.32
C SER A 106 6.61 13.44 -4.68
N PRO A 107 5.64 12.58 -5.02
CA PRO A 107 5.60 11.19 -4.58
C PRO A 107 6.90 10.41 -4.84
N SER A 108 7.67 10.79 -5.87
CA SER A 108 8.95 10.17 -6.23
C SER A 108 10.14 10.59 -5.34
N TYR A 109 9.99 11.63 -4.51
CA TYR A 109 11.09 12.33 -3.85
C TYR A 109 12.02 11.41 -3.05
N VAL A 110 11.45 10.48 -2.26
CA VAL A 110 12.25 9.56 -1.43
C VAL A 110 13.10 8.63 -2.31
N VAL A 111 12.53 8.14 -3.41
CA VAL A 111 13.22 7.26 -4.37
C VAL A 111 14.30 8.02 -5.12
N ASP A 112 14.01 9.25 -5.54
CA ASP A 112 14.96 10.09 -6.28
C ASP A 112 16.16 10.48 -5.40
N LYS A 113 15.91 10.76 -4.11
CA LYS A 113 16.95 11.07 -3.13
C LYS A 113 17.84 9.86 -2.83
N ASP A 114 17.25 8.67 -2.70
CA ASP A 114 18.02 7.44 -2.46
C ASP A 114 18.87 7.06 -3.68
N LYS A 115 18.33 7.17 -4.89
CA LYS A 115 19.11 7.00 -6.13
C LYS A 115 20.28 7.98 -6.20
N SER A 116 20.06 9.23 -5.82
CA SER A 116 21.12 10.25 -5.79
C SER A 116 22.20 9.92 -4.76
N ALA A 117 21.81 9.46 -3.56
CA ALA A 117 22.73 9.03 -2.52
C ALA A 117 23.53 7.76 -2.90
N ASN A 118 22.89 6.79 -3.54
CA ASN A 118 23.54 5.56 -3.99
C ASN A 118 24.43 5.78 -5.21
N SER A 119 24.06 6.66 -6.14
CA SER A 119 24.93 7.11 -7.24
C SER A 119 26.21 7.74 -6.69
N MET A 120 26.08 8.62 -5.68
CA MET A 120 27.25 9.15 -4.97
C MET A 120 28.07 8.03 -4.33
N ARG A 121 27.49 7.02 -3.68
CA ARG A 121 28.28 5.91 -3.08
C ARG A 121 29.05 5.05 -4.09
N HIS A 122 28.56 4.91 -5.32
CA HIS A 122 29.22 4.14 -6.37
C HIS A 122 30.35 4.90 -7.07
N GLN A 123 30.40 6.23 -6.95
CA GLN A 123 31.48 7.06 -7.51
C GLN A 123 32.76 7.09 -6.65
N TRP A 124 32.72 6.55 -5.42
CA TRP A 124 33.85 6.53 -4.48
C TRP A 124 34.45 5.12 -4.30
N LYS A 125 34.22 4.21 -5.25
CA LYS A 125 34.89 2.92 -5.38
C LYS A 125 35.59 2.86 -6.74
#